data_AF-A0A182SLR7-F1
#
_entry.id   AF-A0A182SLR7-F1
#
_cell.length_a   1.000
_cell.length_b   1.000
_cell.length_c   1.000
_cell.angle_alpha   90.00
_cell.angle_beta   90.00
_cell.angle_gamma   90.00
#
_symmetry.space_group_name_H-M   'P 1'
#
loop_
_entity.id
_entity.type
_entity.pdbx_description
1 polymer ?
#
loop_
_entity_poly.entity_id
_entity_poly.type
_entity_poly.pdbx_seq_one_letter_code
_entity_poly.pdbx_strand_id
1 'polypeptide(L)'
;MDVISTHGGKYSLITVARLYLDHLLSLQQFDEAARLCQRVFGTDKQLWEEEVYKFVKVKQLRSVSSYIPITDACKLNPHVYEMVLYEYLQLDPNGFLQLVKEWPPRLYNTKAVINAVNDHFNKKDANILLEALAILYTHEKEFDRALTMYLKLQHKDVFELITTHNLYGMVKDCIVQLIELDSERAIAMLLKDNIPAEDVVRELEQCEQYLYRYLDAYDKVKSNEKFHWRLVNLYARYEPEKLLSFLKRSNSYPIQEAYDICQGLQFYPEMVYLLDKMGSTREALTIIMHNLQNVQMAIDFCKEHDDMDLWNDLINESVDKPHVMTKLLNSIAGFINPELLVDKIKPGQDIEGLKESVIKMLCGYSLQVSIQESCNQILGADYFDMHERLVRVQQGALNMTTDHVCGVCRRDLIVKESMKTDIVMFNCRHYFHEPCLLDKYNLDICIVCNSKKLGNSGTF
;
A
#
# COMPACT_ATOMS: atom_id res chain seq x y z
N MET A 1 25.91 -66.66 -9.58
CA MET A 1 24.66 -66.66 -8.79
C MET A 1 23.64 -67.70 -9.29
N ASP A 2 23.68 -68.15 -10.55
CA ASP A 2 22.73 -69.17 -11.08
C ASP A 2 23.09 -70.64 -10.77
N VAL A 3 24.23 -70.89 -10.13
CA VAL A 3 24.72 -72.26 -9.86
C VAL A 3 24.22 -72.81 -8.52
N ILE A 4 23.70 -71.95 -7.63
CA ILE A 4 23.27 -72.32 -6.27
C ILE A 4 21.74 -72.53 -6.20
N SER A 5 20.97 -71.92 -7.10
CA SER A 5 19.53 -72.13 -7.22
C SER A 5 19.17 -73.49 -7.81
N THR A 6 20.09 -74.09 -8.58
CA THR A 6 19.89 -75.37 -9.30
C THR A 6 20.42 -76.59 -8.54
N HIS A 7 21.38 -76.42 -7.63
CA HIS A 7 21.93 -77.49 -6.81
C HIS A 7 21.91 -77.10 -5.33
N GLY A 8 20.92 -77.60 -4.60
CA GLY A 8 20.78 -77.41 -3.15
C GLY A 8 22.00 -77.90 -2.38
N GLY A 9 22.96 -77.00 -2.15
CA GLY A 9 24.10 -77.21 -1.26
C GLY A 9 23.75 -76.80 0.17
N LYS A 10 24.45 -77.40 1.16
CA LYS A 10 24.30 -77.18 2.61
C LYS A 10 24.40 -75.73 3.10
N TYR A 11 24.69 -74.78 2.21
CA TYR A 11 24.88 -73.38 2.52
C TYR A 11 23.74 -72.58 1.89
N SER A 12 23.01 -71.84 2.71
CA SER A 12 21.99 -70.93 2.22
C SER A 12 22.66 -69.84 1.36
N LEU A 13 21.89 -69.30 0.40
CA LEU A 13 22.33 -68.24 -0.50
C LEU A 13 22.89 -67.02 0.27
N ILE A 14 22.36 -66.78 1.47
CA ILE A 14 22.80 -65.77 2.43
C ILE A 14 24.20 -66.07 2.98
N THR A 15 24.49 -67.32 3.39
CA THR A 15 25.81 -67.68 3.94
C THR A 15 26.92 -67.56 2.89
N VAL A 16 26.65 -67.94 1.64
CA VAL A 16 27.61 -67.79 0.54
C VAL A 16 27.83 -66.31 0.20
N ALA A 17 26.76 -65.50 0.23
CA ALA A 17 26.86 -64.07 0.04
C ALA A 17 27.67 -63.38 1.14
N ARG A 18 27.53 -63.77 2.41
CA ARG A 18 28.34 -63.22 3.53
C ARG A 18 29.82 -63.55 3.38
N LEU A 19 30.16 -64.79 3.02
CA LEU A 19 31.55 -65.19 2.77
C LEU A 19 32.15 -64.44 1.57
N TYR A 20 31.35 -64.20 0.53
CA TYR A 20 31.77 -63.41 -0.62
C TYR A 20 31.91 -61.92 -0.28
N LEU A 21 31.05 -61.37 0.58
CA LEU A 21 31.20 -60.00 1.09
C LEU A 21 32.49 -59.84 1.91
N ASP A 22 32.78 -60.78 2.82
CA ASP A 22 34.01 -60.74 3.61
C ASP A 22 35.25 -60.81 2.70
N HIS A 23 35.18 -61.58 1.61
CA HIS A 23 36.23 -61.62 0.59
C HIS A 23 36.36 -60.30 -0.19
N LEU A 24 35.26 -59.72 -0.67
CA LEU A 24 35.27 -58.44 -1.39
C LEU A 24 35.76 -57.28 -0.51
N LEU A 25 35.40 -57.27 0.77
CA LEU A 25 35.90 -56.32 1.76
C LEU A 25 37.43 -56.44 1.95
N SER A 26 37.97 -57.68 1.93
CA SER A 26 39.42 -57.91 2.00
C SER A 26 40.17 -57.45 0.75
N LEU A 27 39.50 -57.49 -0.42
CA LEU A 27 40.05 -57.05 -1.71
C LEU A 27 39.86 -55.55 -1.99
N GLN A 28 39.29 -54.79 -1.05
CA GLN A 28 38.99 -53.35 -1.18
C GLN A 28 38.01 -53.01 -2.33
N GLN A 29 37.20 -53.96 -2.79
CA GLN A 29 36.20 -53.76 -3.84
C GLN A 29 34.83 -53.38 -3.24
N PHE A 30 34.75 -52.16 -2.69
CA PHE A 30 33.61 -51.72 -1.87
C PHE A 30 32.30 -51.52 -2.66
N ASP A 31 32.37 -51.05 -3.91
CA ASP A 31 31.18 -50.79 -4.75
C ASP A 31 30.52 -52.09 -5.26
N GLU A 32 31.31 -53.14 -5.46
CA GLU A 32 30.80 -54.48 -5.78
C GLU A 32 30.16 -55.15 -4.58
N ALA A 33 30.76 -54.97 -3.40
CA ALA A 33 30.19 -55.43 -2.14
C ALA A 33 28.84 -54.75 -1.86
N ALA A 34 28.73 -53.43 -2.07
CA ALA A 34 27.48 -52.69 -1.89
C ALA A 34 26.36 -53.14 -2.85
N ARG A 35 26.67 -53.39 -4.12
CA ARG A 35 25.72 -53.96 -5.10
C ARG A 35 25.26 -55.36 -4.73
N LEU A 36 26.14 -56.17 -4.13
CA LEU A 36 25.79 -57.49 -3.63
C LEU A 36 24.84 -57.39 -2.43
N CYS A 37 25.06 -56.43 -1.52
CA CYS A 37 24.16 -56.16 -0.39
C CYS A 37 22.74 -55.85 -0.87
N GLN A 38 22.57 -54.98 -1.88
CA GLN A 38 21.26 -54.65 -2.43
C GLN A 38 20.52 -55.87 -3.01
N ARG A 39 21.24 -56.77 -3.69
CA ARG A 39 20.65 -57.95 -4.35
C ARG A 39 20.31 -59.08 -3.39
N VAL A 40 21.04 -59.21 -2.29
CA VAL A 40 20.95 -60.37 -1.38
C VAL A 40 20.07 -60.07 -0.18
N PHE A 41 20.15 -58.86 0.39
CA PHE A 41 19.54 -58.58 1.69
C PHE A 41 18.11 -58.03 1.61
N GLY A 42 17.62 -57.65 0.43
CA GLY A 42 16.21 -57.33 0.18
C GLY A 42 15.57 -56.51 1.31
N THR A 43 14.72 -57.15 2.12
CA THR A 43 13.96 -56.54 3.24
C THR A 43 14.46 -56.93 4.65
N ASP A 44 15.56 -57.68 4.77
CA ASP A 44 16.02 -58.24 6.06
C ASP A 44 16.82 -57.23 6.88
N LYS A 45 16.18 -56.65 7.88
CA LYS A 45 16.73 -55.57 8.73
C LYS A 45 18.00 -55.97 9.50
N GLN A 46 18.00 -57.16 10.12
CA GLN A 46 19.12 -57.61 10.96
C GLN A 46 20.40 -57.87 10.15
N LEU A 47 20.26 -58.43 8.94
CA LEU A 47 21.39 -58.70 8.06
C LEU A 47 22.01 -57.40 7.52
N TRP A 48 21.17 -56.41 7.20
CA TRP A 48 21.66 -55.08 6.83
C TRP A 48 22.45 -54.42 7.98
N GLU A 49 21.97 -54.48 9.22
CA GLU A 49 22.66 -53.88 10.36
C GLU A 49 24.04 -54.54 10.61
N GLU A 50 24.10 -55.87 10.67
CA GLU A 50 25.35 -56.62 10.89
C GLU A 50 26.41 -56.33 9.81
N GLU A 51 26.00 -56.30 8.55
CA GLU A 51 26.93 -56.11 7.43
C GLU A 51 27.33 -54.64 7.32
N VAL A 52 26.44 -53.66 7.58
CA VAL A 52 26.84 -52.24 7.63
C VAL A 52 27.88 -52.00 8.71
N TYR A 53 27.80 -52.63 9.89
CA TYR A 53 28.87 -52.57 10.90
C TYR A 53 30.24 -53.06 10.39
N LYS A 54 30.28 -53.99 9.43
CA LYS A 54 31.54 -54.39 8.79
C LYS A 54 32.10 -53.29 7.88
N PHE A 55 31.24 -52.59 7.13
CA PHE A 55 31.65 -51.42 6.34
C PHE A 55 32.10 -50.24 7.21
N VAL A 56 31.48 -50.02 8.38
CA VAL A 56 31.93 -49.02 9.37
C VAL A 56 33.38 -49.29 9.78
N LYS A 57 33.75 -50.54 10.08
CA LYS A 57 35.12 -50.92 10.48
C LYS A 57 36.16 -50.61 9.42
N VAL A 58 35.77 -50.62 8.15
CA VAL A 58 36.67 -50.36 7.01
C VAL A 58 36.63 -48.88 6.58
N LYS A 59 35.80 -48.04 7.21
CA LYS A 59 35.62 -46.59 6.90
C LYS A 59 35.27 -46.34 5.43
N GLN A 60 34.39 -47.17 4.87
CA GLN A 60 33.92 -47.07 3.49
C GLN A 60 32.39 -47.20 3.44
N LEU A 61 31.70 -46.42 4.29
CA LEU A 61 30.23 -46.36 4.31
C LEU A 61 29.66 -45.61 3.10
N ARG A 62 30.48 -44.80 2.42
CA ARG A 62 30.08 -44.00 1.25
C ARG A 62 29.63 -44.85 0.05
N SER A 63 30.26 -46.01 -0.18
CA SER A 63 29.85 -46.93 -1.26
C SER A 63 28.53 -47.63 -0.98
N VAL A 64 28.14 -47.70 0.30
CA VAL A 64 26.92 -48.41 0.74
C VAL A 64 25.73 -47.45 0.85
N SER A 65 25.97 -46.17 1.18
CA SER A 65 24.94 -45.16 1.43
C SER A 65 23.88 -45.05 0.32
N SER A 66 24.27 -45.19 -0.95
CA SER A 66 23.38 -45.14 -2.13
C SER A 66 22.44 -46.35 -2.25
N TYR A 67 22.70 -47.40 -1.48
CA TYR A 67 21.96 -48.67 -1.54
C TYR A 67 21.25 -49.01 -0.23
N ILE A 68 21.40 -48.20 0.82
CA ILE A 68 20.73 -48.41 2.09
C ILE A 68 19.21 -48.21 1.90
N PRO A 69 18.36 -49.07 2.47
CA PRO A 69 16.91 -48.88 2.43
C PRO A 69 16.49 -47.55 3.09
N ILE A 70 15.82 -46.69 2.32
CA ILE A 70 15.24 -45.41 2.76
C ILE A 70 13.73 -45.55 3.04
N THR A 71 13.10 -46.65 2.58
CA THR A 71 11.64 -46.87 2.61
C THR A 71 11.14 -47.33 3.99
N ASP A 72 9.97 -46.85 4.41
CA ASP A 72 9.33 -47.15 5.71
C ASP A 72 9.14 -48.66 5.99
N ALA A 73 9.03 -49.49 4.94
CA ALA A 73 8.93 -50.95 5.06
C ALA A 73 10.18 -51.60 5.69
N CYS A 74 11.36 -50.96 5.57
CA CYS A 74 12.66 -51.51 5.98
C CYS A 74 13.51 -50.46 6.70
N LYS A 75 12.93 -49.75 7.67
CA LYS A 75 13.68 -48.85 8.56
C LYS A 75 14.69 -49.64 9.41
N LEU A 76 15.98 -49.30 9.28
CA LEU A 76 17.07 -49.80 10.13
C LEU A 76 17.16 -49.01 11.44
N ASN A 77 17.99 -49.47 12.38
CA ASN A 77 18.30 -48.73 13.59
C ASN A 77 18.80 -47.30 13.26
N PRO A 78 18.23 -46.23 13.87
CA PRO A 78 18.66 -44.84 13.65
C PRO A 78 20.17 -44.61 13.75
N HIS A 79 20.86 -45.38 14.60
CA HIS A 79 22.30 -45.28 14.77
C HIS A 79 23.10 -45.61 13.49
N VAL A 80 22.58 -46.49 12.62
CA VAL A 80 23.23 -46.84 11.35
C VAL A 80 23.26 -45.64 10.40
N TYR A 81 22.14 -44.91 10.32
CA TYR A 81 22.05 -43.70 9.51
C TYR A 81 22.94 -42.58 10.09
N GLU A 82 23.00 -42.44 11.42
CA GLU A 82 23.89 -41.49 12.10
C GLU A 82 25.38 -41.75 11.80
N MET A 83 25.81 -43.02 11.81
CA MET A 83 27.20 -43.39 11.49
C MET A 83 27.56 -43.04 10.03
N VAL A 84 26.65 -43.28 9.09
CA VAL A 84 26.85 -42.90 7.68
C VAL A 84 26.98 -41.38 7.57
N LEU A 85 26.03 -40.64 8.16
CA LEU A 85 26.05 -39.18 8.18
C LEU A 85 27.34 -38.62 8.81
N TYR A 86 27.83 -39.24 9.89
CA TYR A 86 29.08 -38.85 10.54
C TYR A 86 30.33 -39.10 9.66
N GLU A 87 30.39 -40.21 8.93
CA GLU A 87 31.50 -40.48 8.00
C GLU A 87 31.51 -39.47 6.84
N TYR A 88 30.33 -39.14 6.29
CA TYR A 88 30.20 -38.09 5.29
C TYR A 88 30.60 -36.72 5.84
N LEU A 89 30.21 -36.38 7.07
CA LEU A 89 30.59 -35.12 7.71
C LEU A 89 32.12 -34.94 7.82
N GLN A 90 32.87 -36.01 8.05
CA GLN A 90 34.33 -35.96 8.17
C GLN A 90 35.08 -35.91 6.84
N LEU A 91 34.56 -36.57 5.81
CA LEU A 91 35.28 -36.81 4.55
C LEU A 91 34.73 -36.03 3.35
N ASP A 92 33.43 -35.74 3.32
CA ASP A 92 32.73 -35.06 2.24
C ASP A 92 31.48 -34.28 2.72
N PRO A 93 31.66 -33.01 3.14
CA PRO A 93 30.57 -32.15 3.58
C PRO A 93 29.48 -31.91 2.52
N ASN A 94 29.82 -31.95 1.22
CA ASN A 94 28.85 -31.75 0.15
C ASN A 94 27.92 -32.96 0.01
N GLY A 95 28.49 -34.16 0.07
CA GLY A 95 27.71 -35.40 0.13
C GLY A 95 26.81 -35.46 1.36
N PHE A 96 27.27 -34.96 2.50
CA PHE A 96 26.46 -34.85 3.72
C PHE A 96 25.20 -33.99 3.50
N LEU A 97 25.33 -32.80 2.88
CA LEU A 97 24.18 -31.93 2.59
C LEU A 97 23.16 -32.60 1.66
N GLN A 98 23.63 -33.33 0.64
CA GLN A 98 22.74 -34.06 -0.28
C GLN A 98 21.95 -35.14 0.45
N LEU A 99 22.61 -35.93 1.31
CA LEU A 99 21.95 -36.95 2.12
C LEU A 99 20.93 -36.35 3.08
N VAL A 100 21.24 -35.22 3.72
CA VAL A 100 20.29 -34.52 4.62
C VAL A 100 19.05 -34.02 3.86
N LYS A 101 19.19 -33.63 2.59
CA LYS A 101 18.05 -33.23 1.73
C LYS A 101 17.22 -34.41 1.26
N GLU A 102 17.85 -35.55 0.96
CA GLU A 102 17.18 -36.74 0.43
C GLU A 102 16.53 -37.60 1.53
N TRP A 103 17.14 -37.67 2.72
CA TRP A 103 16.72 -38.59 3.77
C TRP A 103 15.62 -37.99 4.65
N PRO A 104 14.48 -38.70 4.82
CA PRO A 104 13.43 -38.25 5.72
C PRO A 104 13.93 -38.22 7.18
N PRO A 105 13.53 -37.20 7.98
CA PRO A 105 14.01 -36.99 9.35
C PRO A 105 13.55 -38.08 10.33
N ARG A 106 12.70 -39.01 9.89
CA ARG A 106 12.27 -40.15 10.70
C ARG A 106 13.35 -41.23 10.81
N LEU A 107 14.37 -41.22 9.94
CA LEU A 107 15.36 -42.29 9.84
C LEU A 107 16.46 -42.21 10.89
N TYR A 108 16.79 -41.02 11.39
CA TYR A 108 17.90 -40.79 12.31
C TYR A 108 17.47 -39.90 13.49
N ASN A 109 18.24 -39.88 14.58
CA ASN A 109 18.03 -38.91 15.65
C ASN A 109 18.63 -37.56 15.26
N THR A 110 17.76 -36.62 14.86
CA THR A 110 18.15 -35.28 14.41
C THR A 110 19.00 -34.53 15.46
N LYS A 111 18.73 -34.69 16.77
CA LYS A 111 19.54 -34.04 17.84
C LYS A 111 20.96 -34.57 17.91
N ALA A 112 21.15 -35.87 17.72
CA ALA A 112 22.49 -36.48 17.72
C ALA A 112 23.30 -35.98 16.53
N VAL A 113 22.67 -35.86 15.35
CA VAL A 113 23.29 -35.33 14.14
C VAL A 113 23.61 -33.84 14.29
N ILE A 114 22.71 -33.03 14.86
CA ILE A 114 22.97 -31.60 15.13
C ILE A 114 24.19 -31.42 16.05
N ASN A 115 24.29 -32.20 17.13
CA ASN A 115 25.44 -32.14 18.03
C ASN A 115 26.73 -32.53 17.31
N ALA A 116 26.70 -33.61 16.52
CA ALA A 116 27.86 -34.03 15.74
C ALA A 116 28.33 -32.97 14.72
N VAL A 117 27.39 -32.27 14.08
CA VAL A 117 27.70 -31.17 13.13
C VAL A 117 28.27 -29.96 13.87
N ASN A 118 27.74 -29.62 15.05
CA ASN A 118 28.30 -28.54 15.88
C ASN A 118 29.72 -28.87 16.38
N ASP A 119 29.97 -30.13 16.77
CA ASP A 119 31.27 -30.59 17.29
C ASP A 119 32.35 -30.61 16.19
N HIS A 120 31.96 -30.89 14.93
CA HIS A 120 32.86 -30.91 13.77
C HIS A 120 32.76 -29.64 12.90
N PHE A 121 32.25 -28.54 13.46
CA PHE A 121 32.07 -27.31 12.70
C PHE A 121 33.41 -26.71 12.24
N ASN A 122 33.67 -26.77 10.94
CA ASN A 122 34.87 -26.22 10.32
C ASN A 122 34.57 -24.92 9.56
N LYS A 123 35.44 -23.91 9.73
CA LYS A 123 35.28 -22.60 9.06
C LYS A 123 35.36 -22.65 7.52
N LYS A 124 35.99 -23.70 6.95
CA LYS A 124 36.16 -23.85 5.48
C LYS A 124 34.86 -24.26 4.79
N ASP A 125 34.07 -25.12 5.43
CA ASP A 125 32.82 -25.65 4.90
C ASP A 125 31.60 -25.03 5.62
N ALA A 126 31.80 -23.88 6.25
CA ALA A 126 30.81 -23.24 7.12
C ALA A 126 29.46 -23.05 6.41
N ASN A 127 29.45 -22.67 5.14
CA ASN A 127 28.20 -22.47 4.40
C ASN A 127 27.42 -23.78 4.19
N ILE A 128 28.11 -24.87 3.88
CA ILE A 128 27.47 -26.17 3.64
C ILE A 128 26.92 -26.75 4.95
N LEU A 129 27.71 -26.62 6.03
CA LEU A 129 27.34 -27.11 7.35
C LEU A 129 26.21 -26.29 7.97
N LEU A 130 26.22 -24.96 7.80
CA LEU A 130 25.13 -24.10 8.26
C LEU A 130 23.83 -24.41 7.51
N GLU A 131 23.88 -24.72 6.22
CA GLU A 131 22.69 -25.06 5.42
C GLU A 131 22.11 -26.40 5.90
N ALA A 132 22.96 -27.40 6.10
CA ALA A 132 22.55 -28.68 6.66
C ALA A 132 21.97 -28.52 8.08
N LEU A 133 22.61 -27.72 8.94
CA LEU A 133 22.10 -27.40 10.28
C LEU A 133 20.72 -26.73 10.20
N ALA A 134 20.52 -25.79 9.28
CA ALA A 134 19.25 -25.09 9.15
C ALA A 134 18.11 -26.03 8.74
N ILE A 135 18.36 -26.97 7.83
CA ILE A 135 17.41 -28.03 7.47
C ILE A 135 17.11 -28.93 8.68
N LEU A 136 18.14 -29.37 9.40
CA LEU A 136 17.99 -30.22 10.60
C LEU A 136 17.19 -29.51 11.71
N TYR A 137 17.44 -28.23 11.98
CA TYR A 137 16.67 -27.44 12.95
C TYR A 137 15.20 -27.24 12.51
N THR A 138 14.95 -27.11 11.20
CA THR A 138 13.60 -27.03 10.63
C THR A 138 12.82 -28.33 10.89
N HIS A 139 13.49 -29.48 10.78
CA HIS A 139 12.90 -30.79 11.10
C HIS A 139 12.62 -30.99 12.59
N GLU A 140 13.48 -30.50 13.48
CA GLU A 140 13.27 -30.51 14.95
C GLU A 140 12.23 -29.49 15.42
N LYS A 141 11.71 -28.64 14.53
CA LYS A 141 10.83 -27.50 14.85
C LYS A 141 11.48 -26.43 15.74
N GLU A 142 12.82 -26.40 15.80
CA GLU A 142 13.59 -25.33 16.45
C GLU A 142 13.82 -24.19 15.46
N PHE A 143 12.74 -23.49 15.10
CA PHE A 143 12.75 -22.49 14.04
C PHE A 143 13.65 -21.27 14.33
N ASP A 144 13.84 -20.91 15.61
CA ASP A 144 14.67 -19.77 16.02
C ASP A 144 16.15 -19.97 15.61
N ARG A 145 16.64 -21.19 15.84
CA ARG A 145 18.01 -21.56 15.48
C ARG A 145 18.15 -21.75 13.98
N ALA A 146 17.14 -22.34 13.34
CA ALA A 146 17.09 -22.45 11.88
C ALA A 146 17.22 -21.07 11.24
N LEU A 147 16.41 -20.09 11.67
CA LEU A 147 16.43 -18.71 11.18
C LEU A 147 17.81 -18.06 11.37
N THR A 148 18.41 -18.22 12.55
CA THR A 148 19.74 -17.65 12.83
C THR A 148 20.82 -18.23 11.91
N MET A 149 20.79 -19.54 11.63
CA MET A 149 21.76 -20.16 10.71
C MET A 149 21.55 -19.68 9.28
N TYR A 150 20.30 -19.58 8.87
CA TYR A 150 19.87 -19.09 7.57
C TYR A 150 20.21 -17.61 7.32
N LEU A 151 20.11 -16.77 8.34
CA LEU A 151 20.54 -15.36 8.30
C LEU A 151 22.07 -15.25 8.16
N LYS A 152 22.83 -16.09 8.89
CA LYS A 152 24.30 -16.17 8.73
C LYS A 152 24.73 -16.61 7.34
N LEU A 153 23.93 -17.46 6.69
CA LEU A 153 24.14 -17.90 5.32
C LEU A 153 23.77 -16.87 4.28
N GLN A 154 22.97 -15.86 4.63
CA GLN A 154 22.33 -14.96 3.69
C GLN A 154 21.57 -15.71 2.58
N HIS A 155 20.91 -16.82 2.93
CA HIS A 155 20.13 -17.59 1.96
C HIS A 155 18.79 -16.88 1.66
N LYS A 156 18.21 -17.05 0.48
CA LYS A 156 16.93 -16.40 0.12
C LYS A 156 15.69 -17.16 0.62
N ASP A 157 15.84 -18.45 0.90
CA ASP A 157 14.74 -19.33 1.33
C ASP A 157 14.24 -19.04 2.75
N VAL A 158 14.92 -18.13 3.46
CA VAL A 158 14.55 -17.65 4.79
C VAL A 158 13.17 -17.02 4.79
N PHE A 159 12.82 -16.31 3.72
CA PHE A 159 11.49 -15.73 3.55
C PHE A 159 10.40 -16.79 3.36
N GLU A 160 10.71 -17.89 2.68
CA GLU A 160 9.78 -19.03 2.54
C GLU A 160 9.58 -19.74 3.89
N LEU A 161 10.65 -19.91 4.66
CA LEU A 161 10.58 -20.52 5.99
C LEU A 161 9.77 -19.67 6.97
N ILE A 162 9.95 -18.34 6.96
CA ILE A 162 9.17 -17.42 7.79
C ILE A 162 7.69 -17.46 7.43
N THR A 163 7.37 -17.45 6.13
CA THR A 163 5.98 -17.43 5.66
C THR A 163 5.24 -18.75 5.90
N THR A 164 5.93 -19.88 5.73
CA THR A 164 5.36 -21.23 5.95
C THR A 164 5.15 -21.55 7.44
N HIS A 165 6.04 -21.09 8.32
CA HIS A 165 6.00 -21.39 9.75
C HIS A 165 5.49 -20.25 10.64
N ASN A 166 5.03 -19.13 10.06
CA ASN A 166 4.41 -18.00 10.78
C ASN A 166 5.32 -17.39 11.88
N LEU A 167 6.61 -17.22 11.60
CA LEU A 167 7.64 -16.84 12.59
C LEU A 167 7.74 -15.32 12.87
N TYR A 168 6.64 -14.59 12.71
CA TYR A 168 6.63 -13.12 12.74
C TYR A 168 7.00 -12.50 14.10
N GLY A 169 6.85 -13.24 15.19
CA GLY A 169 7.31 -12.80 16.52
C GLY A 169 8.83 -12.63 16.60
N MET A 170 9.58 -13.52 15.95
CA MET A 170 11.05 -13.53 15.96
C MET A 170 11.65 -12.64 14.86
N VAL A 171 10.87 -12.38 13.82
CA VAL A 171 11.25 -11.45 12.75
C VAL A 171 11.48 -10.05 13.30
N LYS A 172 10.79 -9.64 14.38
CA LYS A 172 10.90 -8.30 15.00
C LYS A 172 12.34 -7.90 15.30
N ASP A 173 13.13 -8.80 15.88
CA ASP A 173 14.51 -8.49 16.29
C ASP A 173 15.51 -8.64 15.13
N CYS A 174 15.09 -9.24 14.01
CA CYS A 174 15.93 -9.54 12.85
C CYS A 174 15.55 -8.72 11.60
N ILE A 175 14.68 -7.71 11.72
CA ILE A 175 14.17 -6.94 10.57
C ILE A 175 15.31 -6.33 9.75
N VAL A 176 16.30 -5.72 10.43
CA VAL A 176 17.43 -5.07 9.75
C VAL A 176 18.23 -6.06 8.92
N GLN A 177 18.56 -7.22 9.49
CA GLN A 177 19.32 -8.28 8.80
C GLN A 177 18.54 -8.85 7.60
N LEU A 178 17.21 -8.94 7.70
CA LEU A 178 16.36 -9.38 6.60
C LEU A 178 16.29 -8.35 5.46
N ILE A 179 16.27 -7.05 5.78
CA ILE A 179 16.28 -5.98 4.77
C ILE A 179 17.66 -5.88 4.09
N GLU A 180 18.75 -6.04 4.86
CA GLU A 180 20.11 -6.12 4.32
C GLU A 180 20.26 -7.27 3.32
N LEU A 181 19.59 -8.40 3.59
CA LEU A 181 19.60 -9.57 2.74
C LEU A 181 18.83 -9.36 1.42
N ASP A 182 17.57 -8.94 1.51
CA ASP A 182 16.74 -8.65 0.33
C ASP A 182 15.64 -7.63 0.69
N SER A 183 15.86 -6.38 0.29
CA SER A 183 14.95 -5.29 0.65
C SER A 183 13.54 -5.47 0.06
N GLU A 184 13.41 -6.00 -1.16
CA GLU A 184 12.09 -6.09 -1.81
C GLU A 184 11.24 -7.19 -1.17
N ARG A 185 11.83 -8.38 -0.96
CA ARG A 185 11.13 -9.50 -0.32
C ARG A 185 10.86 -9.25 1.16
N ALA A 186 11.81 -8.63 1.87
CA ALA A 186 11.61 -8.25 3.26
C ALA A 186 10.46 -7.26 3.39
N ILE A 187 10.44 -6.19 2.60
CA ILE A 187 9.36 -5.20 2.62
C ILE A 187 8.03 -5.87 2.26
N ALA A 188 7.95 -6.64 1.17
CA ALA A 188 6.72 -7.34 0.77
C ALA A 188 6.19 -8.29 1.86
N MET A 189 7.08 -8.90 2.65
CA MET A 189 6.71 -9.72 3.80
C MET A 189 6.22 -8.89 4.98
N LEU A 190 6.90 -7.78 5.32
CA LEU A 190 6.54 -6.88 6.41
C LEU A 190 5.24 -6.10 6.15
N LEU A 191 4.84 -5.97 4.88
CA LEU A 191 3.56 -5.37 4.49
C LEU A 191 2.34 -6.28 4.75
N LYS A 192 2.56 -7.57 5.02
CA LYS A 192 1.48 -8.48 5.41
C LYS A 192 1.07 -8.18 6.86
N ASP A 193 -0.22 -8.29 7.16
CA ASP A 193 -0.88 -7.92 8.45
C ASP A 193 -0.39 -8.64 9.72
N ASN A 194 0.71 -9.38 9.63
CA ASN A 194 1.22 -10.21 10.71
C ASN A 194 2.15 -9.44 11.66
N ILE A 195 2.67 -8.28 11.27
CA ILE A 195 3.54 -7.44 12.12
C ILE A 195 2.98 -6.02 12.20
N PRO A 196 2.78 -5.45 13.40
CA PRO A 196 2.36 -4.05 13.55
C PRO A 196 3.41 -3.11 12.97
N ALA A 197 2.98 -2.15 12.14
CA ALA A 197 3.87 -1.17 11.53
C ALA A 197 4.63 -0.32 12.58
N GLU A 198 4.07 -0.13 13.77
CA GLU A 198 4.72 0.59 14.88
C GLU A 198 5.99 -0.11 15.37
N ASP A 199 5.97 -1.44 15.46
CA ASP A 199 7.16 -2.22 15.86
C ASP A 199 8.24 -2.15 14.77
N VAL A 200 7.85 -2.23 13.49
CA VAL A 200 8.79 -2.14 12.36
C VAL A 200 9.44 -0.77 12.30
N VAL A 201 8.67 0.30 12.50
CA VAL A 201 9.20 1.66 12.50
C VAL A 201 10.19 1.88 13.64
N ARG A 202 9.90 1.39 14.85
CA ARG A 202 10.82 1.51 16.02
C ARG A 202 12.18 0.86 15.75
N GLU A 203 12.19 -0.34 15.20
CA GLU A 203 13.46 -1.04 14.90
C GLU A 203 14.23 -0.39 13.73
N LEU A 204 13.51 0.21 12.78
CA LEU A 204 14.11 0.89 11.62
C LEU A 204 14.47 2.35 11.87
N GLU A 205 14.19 2.91 13.04
CA GLU A 205 14.56 4.30 13.39
C GLU A 205 16.06 4.55 13.28
N GLN A 206 16.89 3.53 13.55
CA GLN A 206 18.35 3.63 13.46
C GLN A 206 18.86 3.63 12.01
N CYS A 207 18.04 3.20 11.04
CA CYS A 207 18.41 3.07 9.64
C CYS A 207 17.43 3.83 8.74
N GLU A 208 17.62 5.14 8.62
CA GLU A 208 16.73 6.05 7.88
C GLU A 208 16.48 5.63 6.42
N GLN A 209 17.47 5.03 5.74
CA GLN A 209 17.32 4.55 4.36
C GLN A 209 16.33 3.38 4.22
N TYR A 210 16.34 2.45 5.17
CA TYR A 210 15.44 1.30 5.16
C TYR A 210 14.04 1.69 5.62
N LEU A 211 13.97 2.60 6.60
CA LEU A 211 12.72 3.20 7.04
C LEU A 211 12.00 3.91 5.88
N TYR A 212 12.74 4.67 5.06
CA TYR A 212 12.20 5.31 3.87
C TYR A 212 11.55 4.29 2.91
N ARG A 213 12.29 3.25 2.52
CA ARG A 213 11.80 2.24 1.56
C ARG A 213 10.58 1.50 2.09
N TYR A 214 10.57 1.16 3.38
CA TYR A 214 9.43 0.52 4.01
C TYR A 214 8.21 1.43 4.02
N LEU A 215 8.35 2.69 4.45
CA LEU A 215 7.23 3.63 4.54
C LEU A 215 6.68 4.04 3.17
N ASP A 216 7.52 4.21 2.14
CA ASP A 216 7.05 4.46 0.76
C ASP A 216 6.22 3.29 0.21
N ALA A 217 6.66 2.05 0.48
CA ALA A 217 5.91 0.86 0.08
C ALA A 217 4.64 0.68 0.93
N TYR A 218 4.71 1.02 2.23
CA TYR A 218 3.59 0.94 3.15
C TYR A 218 2.48 1.92 2.78
N ASP A 219 2.79 3.18 2.48
CA ASP A 219 1.81 4.20 2.09
C ASP A 219 1.06 3.85 0.79
N LYS A 220 1.73 3.14 -0.14
CA LYS A 220 1.09 2.64 -1.38
C LYS A 220 0.05 1.55 -1.13
N VAL A 221 0.24 0.74 -0.09
CA VAL A 221 -0.64 -0.41 0.20
C VAL A 221 -1.69 -0.04 1.24
N LYS A 222 -1.31 0.71 2.28
CA LYS A 222 -2.16 1.16 3.37
C LYS A 222 -1.82 2.62 3.69
N SER A 223 -2.69 3.53 3.28
CA SER A 223 -2.62 4.93 3.73
C SER A 223 -2.77 4.94 5.25
N ASN A 224 -1.72 5.29 5.96
CA ASN A 224 -1.73 5.43 7.41
C ASN A 224 -1.26 6.82 7.79
N GLU A 225 -2.21 7.61 8.27
CA GLU A 225 -2.05 9.01 8.61
C GLU A 225 -0.99 9.25 9.69
N LYS A 226 -0.74 8.27 10.57
CA LYS A 226 0.17 8.42 11.70
C LYS A 226 1.65 8.59 11.31
N PHE A 227 2.08 8.03 10.18
CA PHE A 227 3.50 8.04 9.78
C PHE A 227 3.81 9.11 8.73
N HIS A 228 2.80 9.88 8.27
CA HIS A 228 2.96 10.89 7.24
C HIS A 228 3.93 11.99 7.63
N TRP A 229 3.93 12.44 8.90
CA TRP A 229 4.92 13.40 9.40
C TRP A 229 6.37 12.91 9.23
N ARG A 230 6.63 11.64 9.56
CA ARG A 230 7.97 11.05 9.50
C ARG A 230 8.40 10.85 8.06
N LEU A 231 7.45 10.48 7.22
CA LEU A 231 7.64 10.28 5.79
C LEU A 231 7.98 11.59 5.07
N VAL A 232 7.42 12.73 5.47
CA VAL A 232 7.80 14.06 4.95
C VAL A 232 9.30 14.34 5.17
N ASN A 233 9.82 14.11 6.38
CA ASN A 233 11.24 14.30 6.68
C ASN A 233 12.13 13.33 5.87
N LEU A 234 11.67 12.10 5.64
CA LEU A 234 12.42 11.11 4.86
C LEU A 234 12.40 11.41 3.36
N TYR A 235 11.25 11.81 2.78
CA TYR A 235 11.17 12.25 1.38
C TYR A 235 12.06 13.47 1.13
N ALA A 236 12.05 14.44 2.05
CA ALA A 236 12.90 15.62 1.96
C ALA A 236 14.41 15.29 1.85
N ARG A 237 14.86 14.18 2.44
CA ARG A 237 16.27 13.75 2.41
C ARG A 237 16.61 12.82 1.25
N TYR A 238 15.74 11.88 0.91
CA TYR A 238 16.04 10.79 -0.03
C TYR A 238 15.42 10.97 -1.42
N GLU A 239 14.25 11.58 -1.53
CA GLU A 239 13.56 11.72 -2.81
C GLU A 239 12.64 12.96 -2.84
N PRO A 240 13.23 14.16 -3.04
CA PRO A 240 12.48 15.42 -2.96
C PRO A 240 11.44 15.58 -4.07
N GLU A 241 11.64 14.98 -5.25
CA GLU A 241 10.70 15.11 -6.38
C GLU A 241 9.31 14.51 -6.10
N LYS A 242 9.25 13.49 -5.24
CA LYS A 242 7.98 12.86 -4.84
C LYS A 242 7.26 13.63 -3.73
N LEU A 243 7.96 14.52 -3.03
CA LEU A 243 7.43 15.22 -1.87
C LEU A 243 6.18 16.03 -2.22
N LEU A 244 6.20 16.81 -3.30
CA LEU A 244 5.04 17.61 -3.72
C LEU A 244 3.82 16.74 -4.05
N SER A 245 4.03 15.61 -4.72
CA SER A 245 2.95 14.67 -5.03
C SER A 245 2.36 14.01 -3.78
N PHE A 246 3.21 13.73 -2.78
CA PHE A 246 2.81 13.18 -1.50
C PHE A 246 2.05 14.20 -0.65
N LEU A 247 2.54 15.45 -0.57
CA LEU A 247 1.90 16.55 0.14
C LEU A 247 0.52 16.88 -0.42
N LYS A 248 0.32 16.73 -1.74
CA LYS A 248 -0.99 16.90 -2.39
C LYS A 248 -1.99 15.79 -2.09
N ARG A 249 -1.49 14.58 -1.78
CA ARG A 249 -2.31 13.39 -1.53
C ARG A 249 -2.71 13.24 -0.06
N SER A 250 -1.81 13.62 0.85
CA SER A 250 -1.98 13.45 2.29
C SER A 250 -2.44 14.75 2.95
N ASN A 251 -3.27 14.65 4.00
CA ASN A 251 -3.75 15.79 4.79
C ASN A 251 -3.35 15.70 6.27
N SER A 252 -2.63 14.65 6.66
CA SER A 252 -2.38 14.26 8.05
C SER A 252 -0.91 14.44 8.43
N TYR A 253 -0.38 15.62 8.19
CA TYR A 253 0.95 16.03 8.67
C TYR A 253 0.89 17.43 9.30
N PRO A 254 1.76 17.71 10.28
CA PRO A 254 1.93 19.06 10.80
C PRO A 254 2.54 19.96 9.72
N ILE A 255 1.71 20.87 9.17
CA ILE A 255 2.08 21.74 8.03
C ILE A 255 3.26 22.66 8.38
N GLN A 256 3.34 23.14 9.63
CA GLN A 256 4.42 24.01 10.11
C GLN A 256 5.77 23.30 10.15
N GLU A 257 5.85 22.10 10.73
CA GLU A 257 7.11 21.34 10.76
C GLU A 257 7.55 20.94 9.35
N ALA A 258 6.60 20.58 8.47
CA ALA A 258 6.89 20.31 7.08
C ALA A 258 7.47 21.56 6.38
N TYR A 259 6.94 22.75 6.69
CA TYR A 259 7.44 24.01 6.16
C TYR A 259 8.87 24.31 6.65
N ASP A 260 9.15 24.13 7.95
CA ASP A 260 10.50 24.36 8.51
C ASP A 260 11.56 23.46 7.85
N ILE A 261 11.21 22.19 7.59
CA ILE A 261 12.07 21.24 6.88
C ILE A 261 12.30 21.72 5.44
N CYS A 262 11.25 22.13 4.74
CA CYS A 262 11.35 22.62 3.36
C CYS A 262 12.13 23.95 3.28
N GLN A 263 12.01 24.82 4.28
CA GLN A 263 12.76 26.08 4.38
C GLN A 263 14.25 25.82 4.58
N GLY A 264 14.61 24.88 5.46
CA GLY A 264 16.01 24.49 5.69
C GLY A 264 16.69 23.91 4.45
N LEU A 265 15.94 23.22 3.60
CA LEU A 265 16.44 22.58 2.37
C LEU A 265 16.19 23.39 1.09
N GLN A 266 15.49 24.53 1.20
CA GLN A 266 15.11 25.43 0.10
C GLN A 266 14.24 24.80 -1.01
N PHE A 267 13.25 24.00 -0.62
CA PHE A 267 12.27 23.41 -1.54
C PHE A 267 11.13 24.39 -1.85
N TYR A 268 11.36 25.29 -2.81
CA TYR A 268 10.43 26.38 -3.12
C TYR A 268 9.04 25.95 -3.62
N PRO A 269 8.89 24.99 -4.56
CA PRO A 269 7.57 24.56 -5.03
C PRO A 269 6.70 23.97 -3.91
N GLU A 270 7.30 23.20 -3.02
CA GLU A 270 6.66 22.58 -1.86
C GLU A 270 6.32 23.60 -0.79
N MET A 271 7.21 24.57 -0.53
CA MET A 271 6.94 25.70 0.37
C MET A 271 5.72 26.50 -0.07
N VAL A 272 5.61 26.81 -1.37
CA VAL A 272 4.44 27.53 -1.93
C VAL A 272 3.16 26.75 -1.68
N TYR A 273 3.17 25.43 -1.90
CA TYR A 273 2.02 24.58 -1.64
C TYR A 273 1.63 24.55 -0.14
N LEU A 274 2.63 24.46 0.75
CA LEU A 274 2.38 24.45 2.20
C LEU A 274 1.85 25.81 2.69
N LEU A 275 2.39 26.92 2.18
CA LEU A 275 1.95 28.28 2.52
C LEU A 275 0.53 28.57 2.04
N ASP A 276 0.17 28.07 0.86
CA ASP A 276 -1.21 28.09 0.36
C ASP A 276 -2.15 27.39 1.35
N LYS A 277 -1.81 26.18 1.80
CA LYS A 277 -2.59 25.46 2.82
C LYS A 277 -2.67 26.16 4.18
N MET A 278 -1.65 26.93 4.54
CA MET A 278 -1.67 27.76 5.76
C MET A 278 -2.46 29.07 5.60
N GLY A 279 -2.86 29.42 4.37
CA GLY A 279 -3.51 30.70 4.06
C GLY A 279 -2.55 31.89 4.04
N SER A 280 -1.23 31.65 4.04
CA SER A 280 -0.19 32.68 3.99
C SER A 280 0.19 32.99 2.53
N THR A 281 -0.80 33.42 1.75
CA THR A 281 -0.70 33.61 0.29
C THR A 281 0.28 34.71 -0.11
N ARG A 282 0.43 35.77 0.70
CA ARG A 282 1.40 36.85 0.47
C ARG A 282 2.85 36.36 0.53
N GLU A 283 3.19 35.56 1.53
CA GLU A 283 4.53 34.99 1.67
C GLU A 283 4.82 34.00 0.53
N ALA A 284 3.82 33.19 0.14
CA ALA A 284 3.92 32.28 -1.00
C ALA A 284 4.23 33.04 -2.29
N LEU A 285 3.51 34.14 -2.55
CA LEU A 285 3.74 35.02 -3.70
C LEU A 285 5.15 35.62 -3.70
N THR A 286 5.62 36.04 -2.53
CA THR A 286 6.96 36.60 -2.34
C THR A 286 8.03 35.56 -2.70
N ILE A 287 7.87 34.31 -2.26
CA ILE A 287 8.77 33.20 -2.60
C ILE A 287 8.76 32.89 -4.11
N ILE A 288 7.59 32.89 -4.76
CA ILE A 288 7.51 32.68 -6.21
C ILE A 288 8.25 33.79 -6.95
N MET A 289 8.07 35.04 -6.53
CA MET A 289 8.61 36.22 -7.20
C MET A 289 10.12 36.40 -6.99
N HIS A 290 10.63 36.16 -5.79
CA HIS A 290 12.04 36.36 -5.46
C HIS A 290 12.91 35.13 -5.76
N ASN A 291 12.43 33.92 -5.46
CA ASN A 291 13.27 32.71 -5.47
C ASN A 291 13.04 31.87 -6.74
N LEU A 292 11.79 31.63 -7.12
CA LEU A 292 11.49 30.85 -8.33
C LEU A 292 11.64 31.69 -9.62
N GLN A 293 11.47 33.02 -9.52
CA GLN A 293 11.42 33.95 -10.66
C GLN A 293 10.46 33.50 -11.79
N ASN A 294 9.50 32.64 -11.47
CA ASN A 294 8.56 32.08 -12.43
C ASN A 294 7.28 32.92 -12.45
N VAL A 295 7.28 33.92 -13.34
CA VAL A 295 6.17 34.85 -13.53
C VAL A 295 4.86 34.14 -13.87
N GLN A 296 4.91 33.05 -14.64
CA GLN A 296 3.69 32.35 -15.06
C GLN A 296 3.03 31.66 -13.86
N MET A 297 3.82 31.00 -13.03
CA MET A 297 3.34 30.36 -11.81
C MET A 297 2.75 31.37 -10.83
N ALA A 298 3.35 32.56 -10.73
CA ALA A 298 2.81 33.64 -9.91
C ALA A 298 1.44 34.14 -10.43
N ILE A 299 1.31 34.27 -11.76
CA ILE A 299 0.04 34.64 -12.39
C ILE A 299 -1.03 33.58 -12.16
N ASP A 300 -0.68 32.31 -12.36
CA ASP A 300 -1.62 31.20 -12.17
C ASP A 300 -2.05 31.09 -10.70
N PHE A 301 -1.13 31.30 -9.74
CA PHE A 301 -1.43 31.38 -8.32
C PHE A 301 -2.42 32.52 -7.98
N CYS A 302 -2.19 33.74 -8.50
CA CYS A 302 -3.12 34.85 -8.31
C CYS A 302 -4.50 34.59 -8.95
N LYS A 303 -4.56 33.86 -10.07
CA LYS A 303 -5.83 33.46 -10.71
C LYS A 303 -6.60 32.42 -9.90
N GLU A 304 -5.91 31.47 -9.27
CA GLU A 304 -6.55 30.43 -8.45
C GLU A 304 -7.17 31.00 -7.17
N HIS A 305 -6.57 32.05 -6.59
CA HIS A 305 -7.05 32.67 -5.36
C HIS A 305 -8.03 33.82 -5.54
N ASP A 306 -8.12 34.42 -6.73
CA ASP A 306 -9.00 35.56 -7.08
C ASP A 306 -8.94 36.72 -6.05
N ASP A 307 -7.75 36.97 -5.48
CA ASP A 307 -7.54 38.00 -4.45
C ASP A 307 -6.90 39.25 -5.05
N MET A 308 -7.63 40.37 -4.98
CA MET A 308 -7.19 41.68 -5.47
C MET A 308 -5.96 42.23 -4.74
N ASP A 309 -5.76 41.86 -3.48
CA ASP A 309 -4.59 42.26 -2.72
C ASP A 309 -3.32 41.58 -3.24
N LEU A 310 -3.39 40.27 -3.52
CA LEU A 310 -2.27 39.53 -4.13
C LEU A 310 -1.93 40.07 -5.52
N TRP A 311 -2.95 40.42 -6.30
CA TRP A 311 -2.75 41.09 -7.58
C TRP A 311 -2.06 42.44 -7.39
N ASN A 312 -2.46 43.23 -6.41
CA ASN A 312 -1.81 44.51 -6.12
C ASN A 312 -0.35 44.33 -5.69
N ASP A 313 -0.05 43.35 -4.85
CA ASP A 313 1.29 43.02 -4.39
C ASP A 313 2.17 42.57 -5.56
N LEU A 314 1.65 41.70 -6.44
CA LEU A 314 2.33 41.27 -7.65
C LEU A 314 2.56 42.41 -8.65
N ILE A 315 1.58 43.31 -8.82
CA ILE A 315 1.72 44.48 -9.67
C ILE A 315 2.81 45.40 -9.12
N ASN A 316 2.79 45.69 -7.81
CA ASN A 316 3.79 46.55 -7.16
C ASN A 316 5.22 46.00 -7.34
N GLU A 317 5.41 44.70 -7.14
CA GLU A 317 6.71 44.01 -7.32
C GLU A 317 7.14 43.91 -8.80
N SER A 318 6.18 43.92 -9.73
CA SER A 318 6.45 43.82 -11.17
C SER A 318 6.70 45.16 -11.85
N VAL A 319 6.39 46.31 -11.21
CA VAL A 319 6.64 47.65 -11.77
C VAL A 319 8.12 47.82 -12.14
N ASP A 320 9.04 47.27 -11.36
CA ASP A 320 10.48 47.44 -11.59
C ASP A 320 11.05 46.45 -12.63
N LYS A 321 10.24 45.51 -13.14
CA LYS A 321 10.66 44.47 -14.11
C LYS A 321 9.81 44.50 -15.39
N PRO A 322 10.25 45.17 -16.47
CA PRO A 322 9.43 45.39 -17.68
C PRO A 322 9.00 44.09 -18.39
N HIS A 323 9.85 43.04 -18.39
CA HIS A 323 9.51 41.74 -18.97
C HIS A 323 8.39 41.00 -18.21
N VAL A 324 8.27 41.22 -16.89
CA VAL A 324 7.18 40.67 -16.06
C VAL A 324 5.88 41.40 -16.40
N MET A 325 5.95 42.74 -16.54
CA MET A 325 4.82 43.58 -16.93
C MET A 325 4.23 43.18 -18.29
N THR A 326 5.05 42.93 -19.32
CA THR A 326 4.54 42.47 -20.63
C THR A 326 3.81 41.13 -20.53
N LYS A 327 4.33 40.18 -19.75
CA LYS A 327 3.67 38.87 -19.53
C LYS A 327 2.37 39.03 -18.76
N LEU A 328 2.35 39.88 -17.74
CA LEU A 328 1.15 40.21 -16.99
C LEU A 328 0.07 40.80 -17.89
N LEU A 329 0.40 41.81 -18.68
CA LEU A 329 -0.55 42.45 -19.60
C LEU A 329 -1.13 41.46 -20.62
N ASN A 330 -0.37 40.45 -21.05
CA ASN A 330 -0.87 39.42 -21.96
C ASN A 330 -1.78 38.38 -21.28
N SER A 331 -1.57 38.09 -20.00
CA SER A 331 -2.24 36.97 -19.29
C SER A 331 -3.36 37.39 -18.34
N ILE A 332 -3.51 38.69 -18.04
CA ILE A 332 -4.51 39.24 -17.12
C ILE A 332 -5.88 39.49 -17.77
N ALA A 333 -6.01 39.32 -19.10
CA ALA A 333 -7.26 39.57 -19.81
C ALA A 333 -8.48 38.93 -19.12
N GLY A 334 -9.25 39.77 -18.41
CA GLY A 334 -10.50 39.43 -17.75
C GLY A 334 -10.52 39.36 -16.21
N PHE A 335 -9.39 39.49 -15.52
CA PHE A 335 -9.33 39.32 -14.05
C PHE A 335 -9.13 40.62 -13.28
N ILE A 336 -8.52 41.64 -13.88
CA ILE A 336 -8.19 42.90 -13.21
C ILE A 336 -8.65 44.06 -14.07
N ASN A 337 -9.09 45.14 -13.42
CA ASN A 337 -9.40 46.39 -14.08
C ASN A 337 -8.16 46.95 -14.79
N PRO A 338 -8.22 47.19 -16.11
CA PRO A 338 -7.13 47.76 -16.90
C PRO A 338 -6.56 49.06 -16.33
N GLU A 339 -7.42 49.88 -15.71
CA GLU A 339 -7.06 51.17 -15.11
C GLU A 339 -6.01 51.03 -14.01
N LEU A 340 -6.15 50.02 -13.13
CA LEU A 340 -5.21 49.77 -12.02
C LEU A 340 -3.81 49.39 -12.50
N LEU A 341 -3.71 48.77 -13.68
CA LEU A 341 -2.44 48.41 -14.30
C LEU A 341 -1.83 49.60 -15.00
N VAL A 342 -2.63 50.35 -15.77
CA VAL A 342 -2.16 51.52 -16.52
C VAL A 342 -1.67 52.63 -15.59
N ASP A 343 -2.35 52.87 -14.47
CA ASP A 343 -1.98 53.89 -13.49
C ASP A 343 -0.64 53.60 -12.77
N LYS A 344 -0.23 52.32 -12.71
CA LYS A 344 1.00 51.91 -12.04
C LYS A 344 2.23 51.87 -12.95
N ILE A 345 2.08 52.09 -14.26
CA ILE A 345 3.21 52.14 -15.20
C ILE A 345 3.92 53.50 -15.09
N LYS A 346 5.21 53.50 -14.76
CA LYS A 346 6.00 54.74 -14.64
C LYS A 346 6.24 55.36 -16.03
N PRO A 347 6.08 56.69 -16.19
CA PRO A 347 6.38 57.35 -17.45
C PRO A 347 7.88 57.25 -17.78
N GLY A 348 8.21 56.72 -18.95
CA GLY A 348 9.60 56.55 -19.43
C GLY A 348 10.18 55.14 -19.30
N GLN A 349 9.39 54.13 -18.92
CA GLN A 349 9.81 52.72 -19.01
C GLN A 349 9.69 52.17 -20.43
N ASP A 350 10.77 51.59 -20.94
CA ASP A 350 10.76 50.84 -22.19
C ASP A 350 10.19 49.44 -21.95
N ILE A 351 8.91 49.27 -22.31
CA ILE A 351 8.20 47.98 -22.28
C ILE A 351 8.02 47.51 -23.72
N GLU A 352 8.74 46.46 -24.11
CA GLU A 352 8.60 45.85 -25.44
C GLU A 352 7.19 45.25 -25.61
N GLY A 353 6.55 45.55 -26.75
CA GLY A 353 5.23 45.00 -27.09
C GLY A 353 4.03 45.61 -26.37
N LEU A 354 4.22 46.67 -25.57
CA LEU A 354 3.17 47.29 -24.75
C LEU A 354 1.88 47.59 -25.53
N LYS A 355 2.00 48.18 -26.73
CA LYS A 355 0.85 48.53 -27.56
C LYS A 355 -0.02 47.31 -27.90
N GLU A 356 0.60 46.21 -28.31
CA GLU A 356 -0.14 44.99 -28.67
C GLU A 356 -0.76 44.33 -27.44
N SER A 357 -0.02 44.27 -26.33
CA SER A 357 -0.51 43.70 -25.07
C SER A 357 -1.69 44.49 -24.49
N VAL A 358 -1.62 45.84 -24.52
CA VAL A 358 -2.72 46.70 -24.06
C VAL A 358 -3.94 46.58 -24.96
N ILE A 359 -3.78 46.53 -26.29
CA ILE A 359 -4.90 46.31 -27.20
C ILE A 359 -5.57 44.97 -26.92
N LYS A 360 -4.80 43.89 -26.78
CA LYS A 360 -5.34 42.56 -26.44
C LYS A 360 -6.07 42.56 -25.10
N MET A 361 -5.50 43.19 -24.08
CA MET A 361 -6.11 43.33 -22.77
C MET A 361 -7.44 44.10 -22.84
N LEU A 362 -7.46 45.26 -23.50
CA LEU A 362 -8.67 46.08 -23.64
C LEU A 362 -9.75 45.36 -24.45
N CYS A 363 -9.39 44.68 -25.55
CA CYS A 363 -10.32 43.85 -26.31
C CYS A 363 -10.88 42.72 -25.43
N GLY A 364 -10.05 42.02 -24.66
CA GLY A 364 -10.47 40.99 -23.73
C GLY A 364 -11.43 41.50 -22.65
N TYR A 365 -11.10 42.63 -22.03
CA TYR A 365 -11.96 43.27 -21.02
C TYR A 365 -13.29 43.74 -21.61
N SER A 366 -13.27 44.34 -22.82
CA SER A 366 -14.51 44.75 -23.51
C SER A 366 -15.42 43.57 -23.84
N LEU A 367 -14.84 42.43 -24.22
CA LEU A 367 -15.58 41.20 -24.48
C LEU A 367 -16.22 40.68 -23.19
N GLN A 368 -15.49 40.70 -22.07
CA GLN A 368 -16.01 40.27 -20.78
C GLN A 368 -17.18 41.15 -20.32
N VAL A 369 -17.03 42.48 -20.39
CA VAL A 369 -18.12 43.41 -20.04
C VAL A 369 -19.35 43.13 -20.90
N SER A 370 -19.17 42.95 -22.22
CA SER A 370 -20.28 42.62 -23.12
C SER A 370 -20.94 41.27 -22.81
N ILE A 371 -20.16 40.24 -22.44
CA ILE A 371 -20.68 38.94 -22.01
C ILE A 371 -21.46 39.11 -20.70
N GLN A 372 -20.92 39.82 -19.73
CA GLN A 372 -21.56 40.03 -18.43
C GLN A 372 -22.87 40.82 -18.57
N GLU A 373 -22.90 41.85 -19.42
CA GLU A 373 -24.12 42.58 -19.76
C GLU A 373 -25.15 41.66 -20.43
N SER A 374 -24.73 40.84 -21.39
CA SER A 374 -25.62 39.89 -22.07
C SER A 374 -26.18 38.83 -21.11
N CYS A 375 -25.33 38.27 -20.23
CA CYS A 375 -25.75 37.34 -19.19
C CYS A 375 -26.73 38.00 -18.21
N ASN A 376 -26.47 39.24 -17.78
CA ASN A 376 -27.38 39.99 -16.91
C ASN A 376 -28.72 40.27 -17.58
N GLN A 377 -28.73 40.56 -18.89
CA GLN A 377 -29.97 40.73 -19.66
C GLN A 377 -30.76 39.42 -19.76
N ILE A 378 -30.09 38.29 -20.04
CA ILE A 378 -30.74 36.98 -20.10
C ILE A 378 -31.28 36.59 -18.73
N LEU A 379 -30.48 36.71 -17.67
CA LEU A 379 -30.92 36.43 -16.29
C LEU A 379 -32.11 37.32 -15.89
N GLY A 380 -32.07 38.59 -16.27
CA GLY A 380 -33.19 39.51 -16.07
C GLY A 380 -34.45 39.03 -16.80
N ALA A 381 -34.34 38.68 -18.08
CA ALA A 381 -35.45 38.18 -18.88
C ALA A 381 -36.02 36.86 -18.33
N ASP A 382 -35.17 35.92 -17.96
CA ASP A 382 -35.56 34.63 -17.36
C ASP A 382 -36.24 34.83 -16.01
N TYR A 383 -35.73 35.75 -15.18
CA TYR A 383 -36.37 36.12 -13.93
C TYR A 383 -37.80 36.65 -14.16
N PHE A 384 -37.97 37.54 -15.14
CA PHE A 384 -39.29 38.06 -15.49
C PHE A 384 -40.22 37.00 -16.09
N ASP A 385 -39.74 36.12 -16.99
CA ASP A 385 -40.56 35.04 -17.57
C ASP A 385 -40.98 34.04 -16.48
N MET A 386 -40.06 33.63 -15.60
CA MET A 386 -40.37 32.74 -14.49
C MET A 386 -41.34 33.39 -13.50
N HIS A 387 -41.16 34.67 -13.20
CA HIS A 387 -42.09 35.43 -12.38
C HIS A 387 -43.47 35.53 -13.02
N GLU A 388 -43.55 35.82 -14.32
CA GLU A 388 -44.80 35.87 -15.07
C GLU A 388 -45.51 34.51 -15.08
N ARG A 389 -44.77 33.41 -15.29
CA ARG A 389 -45.32 32.05 -15.20
C ARG A 389 -45.86 31.74 -13.81
N LEU A 390 -45.14 32.12 -12.75
CA LEU A 390 -45.61 31.96 -11.38
C LEU A 390 -46.91 32.74 -11.15
N VAL A 391 -46.97 34.00 -11.59
CA VAL A 391 -48.18 34.83 -11.49
C VAL A 391 -49.33 34.21 -12.28
N ARG A 392 -49.11 33.76 -13.52
CA ARG A 392 -50.14 33.09 -14.33
C ARG A 392 -50.66 31.80 -13.68
N VAL A 393 -49.78 31.01 -13.06
CA VAL A 393 -50.19 29.79 -12.34
C VAL A 393 -50.98 30.14 -11.08
N GLN A 394 -50.57 31.18 -10.34
CA GLN A 394 -51.27 31.63 -9.14
C GLN A 394 -52.63 32.29 -9.45
N GLN A 395 -52.74 32.99 -10.58
CA GLN A 395 -53.99 33.62 -11.05
C GLN A 395 -54.84 32.67 -11.91
N GLY A 396 -54.33 31.49 -12.25
CA GLY A 396 -55.01 30.50 -13.06
C GLY A 396 -56.25 29.96 -12.35
N ALA A 397 -57.35 29.82 -13.09
CA ALA A 397 -58.55 29.16 -12.57
C ALA A 397 -58.24 27.69 -12.25
N LEU A 398 -58.47 27.29 -11.00
CA LEU A 398 -58.37 25.91 -10.58
C LEU A 398 -59.72 25.21 -10.80
N ASN A 399 -59.71 24.09 -11.52
CA ASN A 399 -60.92 23.31 -11.73
C ASN A 399 -61.33 22.62 -10.41
N MET A 400 -62.61 22.75 -10.07
CA MET A 400 -63.23 22.14 -8.90
C MET A 400 -64.24 21.09 -9.37
N THR A 401 -63.97 19.81 -9.14
CA THR A 401 -64.94 18.74 -9.35
C THR A 401 -65.76 18.48 -8.08
N THR A 402 -66.89 17.79 -8.21
CA THR A 402 -67.80 17.46 -7.09
C THR A 402 -67.20 16.51 -6.05
N ASP A 403 -66.04 15.92 -6.35
CA ASP A 403 -65.40 14.89 -5.51
C ASP A 403 -64.47 15.50 -4.45
N HIS A 404 -64.34 16.83 -4.42
CA HIS A 404 -63.48 17.51 -3.46
C HIS A 404 -64.19 17.71 -2.11
N VAL A 405 -63.51 17.27 -1.05
CA VAL A 405 -63.96 17.38 0.35
C VAL A 405 -63.16 18.42 1.11
N CYS A 406 -63.80 19.07 2.09
CA CYS A 406 -63.13 20.00 2.98
C CYS A 406 -62.09 19.29 3.87
N GLY A 407 -60.85 19.81 3.92
CA GLY A 407 -59.76 19.21 4.72
C GLY A 407 -60.00 19.18 6.24
N VAL A 408 -60.93 19.99 6.77
CA VAL A 408 -61.26 20.04 8.21
C VAL A 408 -62.50 19.21 8.54
N CYS A 409 -63.63 19.48 7.87
CA CYS A 409 -64.91 18.83 8.20
C CYS A 409 -65.22 17.58 7.36
N ARG A 410 -64.40 17.28 6.34
CA ARG A 410 -64.53 16.12 5.42
C ARG A 410 -65.88 16.00 4.70
N ARG A 411 -66.64 17.09 4.62
CA ARG A 411 -67.88 17.16 3.82
C ARG A 411 -67.58 17.65 2.41
N ASP A 412 -68.42 17.25 1.46
CA ASP A 412 -68.36 17.69 0.08
C ASP A 412 -68.51 19.22 -0.02
N LEU A 413 -67.66 19.84 -0.84
CA LEU A 413 -67.62 21.30 -0.97
C LEU A 413 -68.71 21.85 -1.88
N ILE A 414 -69.17 21.05 -2.83
CA ILE A 414 -70.22 21.42 -3.80
C ILE A 414 -71.47 20.63 -3.45
N VAL A 415 -72.35 21.23 -2.65
CA VAL A 415 -73.67 20.66 -2.31
C VAL A 415 -74.72 21.25 -3.24
N LYS A 416 -75.57 20.42 -3.85
CA LYS A 416 -76.58 20.82 -4.85
C LYS A 416 -77.76 21.64 -4.27
N GLU A 417 -77.79 21.93 -2.97
CA GLU A 417 -78.90 22.63 -2.31
C GLU A 417 -78.45 23.87 -1.52
N SER A 418 -78.99 25.02 -1.96
CA SER A 418 -79.42 26.23 -1.24
C SER A 418 -78.52 26.97 -0.22
N MET A 419 -77.31 26.52 0.11
CA MET A 419 -76.41 27.25 1.02
C MET A 419 -75.14 27.68 0.28
N LYS A 420 -75.04 28.98 -0.02
CA LYS A 420 -73.82 29.57 -0.60
C LYS A 420 -72.76 29.66 0.50
N THR A 421 -71.92 28.65 0.64
CA THR A 421 -70.71 28.74 1.45
C THR A 421 -69.55 29.10 0.55
N ASP A 422 -68.84 30.19 0.84
CA ASP A 422 -67.62 30.54 0.13
C ASP A 422 -66.54 29.48 0.42
N ILE A 423 -65.75 29.17 -0.61
CA ILE A 423 -64.76 28.10 -0.59
C ILE A 423 -63.39 28.74 -0.73
N VAL A 424 -62.50 28.44 0.22
CA VAL A 424 -61.10 28.89 0.20
C VAL A 424 -60.24 27.77 -0.34
N MET A 425 -59.40 28.12 -1.31
CA MET A 425 -58.50 27.21 -1.99
C MET A 425 -57.06 27.65 -1.82
N PHE A 426 -56.20 26.74 -1.38
CA PHE A 426 -54.76 26.99 -1.31
C PHE A 426 -54.06 26.50 -2.59
N ASN A 427 -52.95 27.13 -2.95
CA ASN A 427 -52.13 26.73 -4.11
C ASN A 427 -51.61 25.28 -4.04
N CYS A 428 -51.60 24.66 -2.85
CA CYS A 428 -51.31 23.23 -2.67
C CYS A 428 -52.49 22.30 -3.03
N ARG A 429 -53.59 22.84 -3.60
CA ARG A 429 -54.84 22.13 -3.95
C ARG A 429 -55.55 21.48 -2.77
N HIS A 430 -55.46 22.09 -1.58
CA HIS A 430 -56.32 21.76 -0.45
C HIS A 430 -57.45 22.78 -0.37
N TYR A 431 -58.65 22.27 -0.10
CA TYR A 431 -59.89 23.01 -0.20
C TYR A 431 -60.59 23.04 1.16
N PHE A 432 -61.19 24.18 1.50
CA PHE A 432 -61.86 24.39 2.78
C PHE A 432 -63.12 25.23 2.60
N HIS A 433 -64.16 24.99 3.40
CA HIS A 433 -65.21 25.98 3.58
C HIS A 433 -64.64 27.18 4.33
N GLU A 434 -64.96 28.40 3.92
CA GLU A 434 -64.61 29.62 4.66
C GLU A 434 -64.94 29.51 6.17
N PRO A 435 -66.13 29.04 6.61
CA PRO A 435 -66.43 28.89 8.04
C PRO A 435 -65.63 27.78 8.75
N CYS A 436 -64.97 26.88 8.02
CA CYS A 436 -64.09 25.85 8.62
C CYS A 436 -62.67 26.38 8.87
N LEU A 437 -62.32 27.56 8.36
CA LEU A 437 -61.06 28.25 8.65
C LEU A 437 -61.31 29.22 9.81
N LEU A 438 -60.86 28.84 11.01
CA LEU A 438 -61.12 29.58 12.26
C LEU A 438 -60.40 30.94 12.33
N ASP A 439 -59.34 31.15 11.53
CA ASP A 439 -58.57 32.39 11.49
C ASP A 439 -58.70 33.08 10.14
N LYS A 440 -59.52 34.14 10.06
CA LYS A 440 -59.69 34.99 8.87
C LYS A 440 -58.42 35.75 8.45
N TYR A 441 -57.33 35.66 9.21
CA TYR A 441 -56.13 36.49 9.06
C TYR A 441 -54.86 35.75 8.62
N ASN A 442 -54.84 34.41 8.57
CA ASN A 442 -53.68 33.63 8.12
C ASN A 442 -54.04 32.71 6.95
N LEU A 443 -54.36 33.31 5.81
CA LEU A 443 -54.67 32.60 4.55
C LEU A 443 -53.42 32.19 3.76
N ASP A 444 -52.22 32.51 4.24
CA ASP A 444 -50.97 32.25 3.52
C ASP A 444 -50.48 30.80 3.68
N ILE A 445 -50.96 30.07 4.70
CA ILE A 445 -50.44 28.75 5.06
C ILE A 445 -51.56 27.72 5.12
N CYS A 446 -51.45 26.67 4.31
CA CYS A 446 -52.36 25.54 4.36
C CYS A 446 -52.12 24.68 5.61
N ILE A 447 -53.14 24.56 6.47
CA ILE A 447 -53.11 23.80 7.74
C ILE A 447 -52.75 22.31 7.50
N VAL A 448 -53.20 21.71 6.39
CA VAL A 448 -52.92 20.30 6.04
C VAL A 448 -51.47 20.09 5.59
N CYS A 449 -50.86 21.05 4.90
CA CYS A 449 -49.44 20.99 4.54
C CYS A 449 -48.54 21.29 5.75
N ASN A 450 -48.94 22.22 6.61
CA ASN A 450 -48.16 22.60 7.78
C ASN A 450 -48.09 21.47 8.82
N SER A 451 -49.21 20.79 9.06
CA SER A 451 -49.28 19.60 9.94
C SER A 451 -48.41 18.44 9.44
N LYS A 452 -48.26 18.24 8.13
CA LYS A 452 -47.33 17.25 7.56
C LYS A 452 -45.85 17.62 7.73
N LYS A 453 -45.50 18.92 7.68
CA LYS A 453 -44.12 19.38 7.95
C LYS A 453 -43.72 19.22 9.42
N LEU A 454 -44.65 19.43 10.35
CA LEU A 454 -44.44 19.20 11.79
C LEU A 454 -44.35 17.69 12.14
N GLY A 455 -45.07 16.82 11.43
CA GLY A 455 -44.96 15.37 11.61
C GLY A 455 -43.65 14.75 11.09
N ASN A 456 -42.99 15.40 10.13
CA ASN A 456 -41.70 14.95 9.57
C ASN A 456 -40.47 15.68 10.16
N SER A 457 -40.66 16.57 11.14
CA SER A 457 -39.58 17.16 11.95
C SER A 457 -39.43 16.43 13.28
N GLY A 458 -39.53 15.10 13.24
CA GLY A 458 -39.12 14.19 14.30
C GLY A 458 -38.10 13.21 13.74
N THR A 459 -36.88 13.27 14.27
CA THR A 459 -35.63 12.56 13.89
C THR A 459 -34.67 13.30 12.96
N PHE A 460 -34.01 14.32 13.52
CA PHE A 460 -32.55 14.46 13.47
C PHE A 460 -32.06 14.83 14.86
#